data_AF-A0A0V0YML0-F1
#
_entry.id   AF-A0A0V0YML0-F1
#
_cell.length_a   1.000
_cell.length_b   1.000
_cell.length_c   1.000
_cell.angle_alpha   90.00
_cell.angle_beta   90.00
_cell.angle_gamma   90.00
#
_symmetry.space_group_name_H-M   'P 1'
#
loop_
_entity.id
_entity.type
_entity.pdbx_description
1 polymer ?
#
loop_
_entity_poly.entity_id
_entity_poly.type
_entity_poly.pdbx_seq_one_letter_code
_entity_poly.pdbx_strand_id
1 'polypeptide(L)'
;MMSSKEIQAKLQQEEAWLKELLANEQRNQELTSKMISILDDFDRCLSNLQSTVMPLYKKTGALQQKQHNVVSTLKLIDQTLKHYNTANETDAVLKDLSPAENVIKYIKMMKKLKSAMEFFSSNEIHKSQLERVETTFNFGCTALEQEFKVLLRRNRANFSAAQVLASIDDSYEIRKDVDLLHLILGEDTEDLKALSNWLVNDSPTKDYLNIYADVACTSILKILKSISETSKNNASVEELKLNSATRKDSKAWMLNRKTLRQYSADLTNRRVTLAVENVTKEGALENSAEGVVFLFVSFMIMFQNEGKLVDSLFRFSQSDAHVCLKSVLVKPLNYILDCAKEFLQQAHRNLGRNDLAAVFCLLPLSKYIHRSQDRFKEFMKVK
;
A
#
# COMPACT_ATOMS: atom_id res chain seq x y z
N MET A 1 38.09 9.19 -127.47
CA MET A 1 37.36 10.46 -127.28
C MET A 1 35.88 10.13 -127.36
N MET A 2 35.10 10.37 -126.31
CA MET A 2 33.64 10.22 -126.39
C MET A 2 33.09 11.16 -127.46
N SER A 3 32.13 10.70 -128.26
CA SER A 3 31.47 11.52 -129.29
C SER A 3 30.65 12.61 -128.63
N SER A 4 30.58 13.81 -129.23
CA SER A 4 29.79 14.95 -128.71
C SER A 4 28.34 14.56 -128.34
N LYS A 5 27.74 13.62 -129.10
CA LYS A 5 26.40 13.07 -128.81
C LYS A 5 26.34 12.23 -127.54
N GLU A 6 27.38 11.46 -127.21
CA GLU A 6 27.42 10.64 -125.98
C GLU A 6 27.63 11.50 -124.73
N ILE A 7 28.41 12.58 -124.85
CA ILE A 7 28.58 13.57 -123.79
C ILE A 7 27.23 14.25 -123.49
N GLN A 8 26.49 14.64 -124.54
CA GLN A 8 25.18 15.29 -124.39
C GLN A 8 24.11 14.34 -123.81
N ALA A 9 24.14 13.05 -124.19
CA ALA A 9 23.24 12.05 -123.61
C ALA A 9 23.54 11.78 -122.12
N LYS A 10 24.82 11.70 -121.72
CA LYS A 10 25.19 11.59 -120.31
C LYS A 10 24.82 12.83 -119.50
N LEU A 11 24.98 14.02 -120.09
CA LEU A 11 24.60 15.28 -119.45
C LEU A 11 23.09 15.35 -119.21
N GLN A 12 22.27 14.93 -120.19
CA GLN A 12 20.82 14.81 -120.02
C GLN A 12 20.43 13.76 -118.97
N GLN A 13 21.17 12.65 -118.89
CA GLN A 13 20.95 11.62 -117.89
C GLN A 13 21.30 12.11 -116.47
N GLU A 14 22.42 12.83 -116.31
CA GLU A 14 22.81 13.46 -115.05
C GLU A 14 21.83 14.58 -114.65
N GLU A 15 21.33 15.38 -115.58
CA GLU A 15 20.29 16.37 -115.32
C GLU A 15 18.97 15.73 -114.86
N ALA A 16 18.57 14.60 -115.48
CA ALA A 16 17.39 13.85 -115.05
C ALA A 16 17.58 13.24 -113.66
N TRP A 17 18.77 12.69 -113.38
CA TRP A 17 19.11 12.10 -112.08
C TRP A 17 19.20 13.16 -110.97
N LEU A 18 19.75 14.35 -111.27
CA LEU A 18 19.74 15.50 -110.37
C LEU A 18 18.31 15.97 -110.06
N LYS A 19 17.42 16.00 -111.06
CA LYS A 19 16.00 16.33 -110.83
C LYS A 19 15.31 15.31 -109.92
N GLU A 20 15.60 14.02 -110.09
CA GLU A 20 15.04 12.97 -109.24
C GLU A 20 15.62 13.01 -107.82
N LEU A 21 16.93 13.28 -107.68
CA LEU A 21 17.59 13.49 -106.39
C LEU A 21 16.99 14.69 -105.65
N LEU A 22 16.79 15.83 -106.34
CA LEU A 22 16.15 17.02 -105.78
C LEU A 22 14.69 16.74 -105.37
N ALA A 23 13.94 15.98 -106.18
CA ALA A 23 12.58 15.58 -105.82
C ALA A 23 12.56 14.65 -104.60
N ASN A 24 13.53 13.75 -104.46
CA ASN A 24 13.67 12.88 -103.30
C ASN A 24 14.11 13.66 -102.04
N GLU A 25 15.00 14.63 -102.20
CA GLU A 25 15.39 15.55 -101.13
C GLU A 25 14.17 16.35 -100.64
N GLN A 26 13.37 16.90 -101.56
CA GLN A 26 12.15 17.63 -101.23
C GLN A 26 11.14 16.72 -100.50
N ARG A 27 10.98 15.47 -100.94
CA ARG A 27 10.15 14.48 -100.27
C ARG A 27 10.66 14.13 -98.87
N ASN A 28 11.97 14.01 -98.68
CA ASN A 28 12.59 13.79 -97.38
C ASN A 28 12.44 15.02 -96.46
N GLN A 29 12.54 16.24 -96.99
CA GLN A 29 12.28 17.47 -96.25
C GLN A 29 10.82 17.54 -95.80
N GLU A 30 9.86 17.19 -96.67
CA GLU A 30 8.44 17.07 -96.30
C GLU A 30 8.20 16.00 -95.22
N LEU A 31 8.85 14.84 -95.33
CA LEU A 31 8.73 13.78 -94.34
C LEU A 31 9.31 14.21 -92.98
N THR A 32 10.47 14.89 -93.01
CA THR A 32 11.12 15.43 -91.81
C THR A 32 10.26 16.52 -91.17
N SER A 33 9.66 17.41 -91.97
CA SER A 33 8.72 18.43 -91.49
C SER A 33 7.48 17.81 -90.83
N LYS A 34 6.91 16.77 -91.43
CA LYS A 34 5.80 16.01 -90.82
C LYS A 34 6.22 15.35 -89.50
N MET A 35 7.42 14.78 -89.45
CA MET A 35 7.95 14.17 -88.23
C MET A 35 8.16 15.20 -87.12
N ILE A 36 8.69 16.38 -87.45
CA ILE A 36 8.84 17.50 -86.50
C ILE A 36 7.46 17.95 -86.01
N SER A 37 6.48 18.09 -86.90
CA SER A 37 5.10 18.45 -86.51
C SER A 37 4.48 17.45 -85.54
N ILE A 38 4.66 16.14 -85.79
CA ILE A 38 4.17 15.09 -84.90
C ILE A 38 4.85 15.17 -83.53
N LEU A 39 6.16 15.40 -83.49
CA LEU A 39 6.90 15.55 -82.23
C LEU A 39 6.46 16.79 -81.45
N ASP A 40 6.24 17.92 -82.13
CA ASP A 40 5.68 19.14 -81.53
C ASP A 40 4.29 18.89 -80.91
N ASP A 41 3.45 18.10 -81.58
CA ASP A 41 2.13 17.73 -81.06
C ASP A 41 2.25 16.82 -79.82
N PHE A 42 3.21 15.89 -79.82
CA PHE A 42 3.51 15.07 -78.63
C PHE A 42 4.01 15.91 -77.46
N ASP A 43 4.92 16.86 -77.69
CA ASP A 43 5.44 17.75 -76.64
C ASP A 43 4.33 18.63 -76.07
N ARG A 44 3.43 19.16 -76.91
CA ARG A 44 2.24 19.90 -76.45
C ARG A 44 1.32 19.01 -75.62
N CYS A 45 1.08 17.78 -76.06
CA CYS A 45 0.25 16.83 -75.32
C CYS A 45 0.86 16.49 -73.96
N LEU A 46 2.16 16.18 -73.90
CA LEU A 46 2.88 15.88 -72.67
C LEU A 46 2.91 17.07 -71.72
N SER A 47 3.15 18.28 -72.24
CA SER A 47 3.12 19.51 -71.46
C SER A 47 1.72 19.78 -70.87
N ASN A 48 0.66 19.59 -71.67
CA ASN A 48 -0.73 19.70 -71.21
C ASN A 48 -1.09 18.63 -70.18
N LEU A 49 -0.62 17.39 -70.37
CA LEU A 49 -0.83 16.32 -69.41
C LEU A 49 -0.11 16.63 -68.10
N GLN A 50 1.15 17.05 -68.16
CA GLN A 50 1.94 17.41 -66.98
C GLN A 50 1.30 18.59 -66.23
N SER A 51 0.85 19.62 -66.94
CA SER A 51 0.19 20.79 -66.33
C SER A 51 -1.14 20.42 -65.67
N THR A 52 -1.80 19.35 -66.14
CA THR A 52 -3.05 18.84 -65.56
C THR A 52 -2.81 17.87 -64.40
N VAL A 53 -1.87 16.93 -64.56
CA VAL A 53 -1.60 15.85 -63.61
C VAL A 53 -0.85 16.36 -62.37
N MET A 54 0.07 17.31 -62.52
CA MET A 54 0.87 17.81 -61.39
C MET A 54 0.00 18.49 -60.30
N PRO A 55 -0.94 19.40 -60.63
CA PRO A 55 -1.90 19.92 -59.64
C PRO A 55 -2.80 18.84 -59.03
N LEU A 56 -3.20 17.84 -59.82
CA LEU A 56 -4.00 16.70 -59.34
C LEU A 56 -3.24 15.88 -58.29
N TYR A 57 -1.96 15.57 -58.53
CA TYR A 57 -1.11 14.88 -57.57
C TYR A 57 -0.95 15.69 -56.28
N LYS A 58 -0.66 17.00 -56.39
CA LYS A 58 -0.56 17.90 -55.23
C LYS A 58 -1.87 17.97 -54.43
N LYS A 59 -3.01 18.11 -55.11
CA LYS A 59 -4.34 18.12 -54.46
C LYS A 59 -4.63 16.78 -53.77
N THR A 60 -4.29 15.67 -54.40
CA THR A 60 -4.48 14.33 -53.84
C THR A 60 -3.62 14.10 -52.60
N GLY A 61 -2.34 14.51 -52.63
CA GLY A 61 -1.46 14.45 -51.46
C GLY A 61 -1.97 15.32 -50.30
N ALA A 62 -2.40 16.55 -50.58
CA ALA A 62 -3.01 17.41 -49.57
C ALA A 62 -4.30 16.80 -48.99
N LEU A 63 -5.12 16.14 -49.81
CA LEU A 63 -6.33 15.45 -49.38
C LEU A 63 -6.00 14.24 -48.49
N GLN A 64 -5.00 13.44 -48.86
CA GLN A 64 -4.53 12.32 -48.04
C GLN A 64 -4.00 12.78 -46.67
N GLN A 65 -3.27 13.90 -46.64
CA GLN A 65 -2.80 14.47 -45.38
C GLN A 65 -3.96 14.98 -44.52
N LYS A 66 -4.95 15.64 -45.12
CA LYS A 66 -6.18 16.02 -44.41
C LYS A 66 -6.93 14.80 -43.88
N GLN A 67 -7.06 13.75 -44.69
CA GLN A 67 -7.68 12.49 -44.27
C GLN A 67 -6.93 11.86 -43.09
N HIS A 68 -5.60 11.82 -43.14
CA HIS A 68 -4.78 11.32 -42.05
C HIS A 68 -4.99 12.13 -40.77
N ASN A 69 -4.98 13.46 -40.86
CA ASN A 69 -5.24 14.33 -39.72
C ASN A 69 -6.64 14.08 -39.13
N VAL A 70 -7.67 13.95 -39.95
CA VAL A 70 -9.04 13.64 -39.51
C VAL A 70 -9.08 12.30 -38.76
N VAL A 71 -8.47 11.26 -39.32
CA VAL A 71 -8.42 9.93 -38.70
C VAL A 71 -7.66 9.95 -37.37
N SER A 72 -6.53 10.65 -37.30
CA SER A 72 -5.73 10.78 -36.09
C SER A 72 -6.47 11.57 -35.00
N THR A 73 -7.15 12.66 -35.37
CA THR A 73 -7.99 13.44 -34.44
C THR A 73 -9.17 12.63 -33.92
N LEU A 74 -9.85 11.86 -34.78
CA LEU A 74 -10.94 10.97 -34.35
C LEU A 74 -10.47 9.94 -33.31
N LYS A 75 -9.30 9.31 -33.55
CA LYS A 75 -8.73 8.37 -32.57
C LYS A 75 -8.43 9.03 -31.21
N LEU A 76 -7.91 10.26 -31.23
CA LEU A 76 -7.64 11.01 -30.01
C LEU A 76 -8.95 11.35 -29.25
N ILE A 77 -10.00 11.73 -29.99
CA ILE A 77 -11.33 11.98 -29.41
C ILE A 77 -11.90 10.70 -28.79
N ASP A 78 -11.82 9.55 -29.48
CA ASP A 78 -12.31 8.27 -28.96
C ASP A 78 -11.57 7.85 -27.67
N GLN A 79 -10.25 8.02 -27.64
CA GLN A 79 -9.45 7.76 -26.44
C GLN A 79 -9.85 8.68 -25.28
N THR A 80 -10.02 9.98 -25.57
CA THR A 80 -10.46 10.96 -24.58
C THR A 80 -11.85 10.60 -24.05
N LEU A 81 -12.80 10.31 -24.92
CA LEU A 81 -14.17 9.92 -24.56
C LEU A 81 -14.18 8.68 -23.64
N LYS A 82 -13.32 7.68 -23.94
CA LYS A 82 -13.17 6.50 -23.09
C LYS A 82 -12.70 6.83 -21.68
N HIS A 83 -11.73 7.73 -21.51
CA HIS A 83 -11.26 8.15 -20.19
C HIS A 83 -12.33 8.95 -19.43
N TYR A 84 -13.09 9.80 -20.13
CA TYR A 84 -14.24 10.51 -19.54
C TYR A 84 -15.35 9.57 -19.08
N ASN A 85 -15.74 8.60 -19.90
CA ASN A 85 -16.74 7.60 -19.53
C ASN A 85 -16.24 6.76 -18.35
N THR A 86 -14.99 6.34 -18.38
CA THR A 86 -14.38 5.59 -17.27
C THR A 86 -14.42 6.40 -15.98
N ALA A 87 -14.02 7.68 -16.01
CA ALA A 87 -14.04 8.56 -14.85
C ALA A 87 -15.45 8.74 -14.28
N ASN A 88 -16.45 8.98 -15.13
CA ASN A 88 -17.84 9.13 -14.71
C ASN A 88 -18.44 7.83 -14.15
N GLU A 89 -18.15 6.68 -14.76
CA GLU A 89 -18.58 5.37 -14.27
C GLU A 89 -17.94 5.07 -12.92
N THR A 90 -16.63 5.30 -12.77
CA THR A 90 -15.93 5.10 -11.49
C THR A 90 -16.42 6.10 -10.44
N ASP A 91 -16.69 7.35 -10.81
CA ASP A 91 -17.23 8.37 -9.91
C ASP A 91 -18.58 7.93 -9.31
N ALA A 92 -19.49 7.43 -10.15
CA ALA A 92 -20.80 6.95 -9.71
C ALA A 92 -20.65 5.73 -8.79
N VAL A 93 -19.86 4.74 -9.21
CA VAL A 93 -19.65 3.52 -8.43
C VAL A 93 -18.97 3.81 -7.09
N LEU A 94 -17.99 4.71 -7.02
CA LEU A 94 -17.28 5.02 -5.77
C LEU A 94 -18.15 5.79 -4.76
N LYS A 95 -19.20 6.49 -5.24
CA LYS A 95 -20.17 7.17 -4.37
C LYS A 95 -21.26 6.24 -3.86
N ASP A 96 -21.68 5.28 -4.68
CA ASP A 96 -22.75 4.35 -4.32
C ASP A 96 -22.23 3.12 -3.55
N LEU A 97 -21.03 2.64 -3.88
CA LEU A 97 -20.45 1.44 -3.29
C LEU A 97 -19.70 1.79 -2.00
N SER A 98 -20.16 1.27 -0.87
CA SER A 98 -19.36 1.30 0.35
C SER A 98 -18.19 0.31 0.24
N PRO A 99 -16.95 0.69 0.58
CA PRO A 99 -15.83 -0.26 0.55
C PRO A 99 -16.00 -1.43 1.53
N ALA A 100 -16.93 -1.34 2.50
CA ALA A 100 -17.32 -2.44 3.39
C ALA A 100 -17.94 -3.66 2.67
N GLU A 101 -18.59 -3.46 1.52
CA GLU A 101 -19.25 -4.55 0.79
C GLU A 101 -18.26 -5.38 -0.03
N ASN A 102 -17.28 -4.73 -0.65
CA ASN A 102 -16.27 -5.38 -1.47
C ASN A 102 -15.02 -4.50 -1.65
N VAL A 103 -14.06 -4.67 -0.74
CA VAL A 103 -12.79 -3.93 -0.72
C VAL A 103 -12.01 -4.13 -2.03
N ILE A 104 -11.94 -5.36 -2.54
CA ILE A 104 -11.18 -5.70 -3.75
C ILE A 104 -11.75 -4.99 -4.99
N LYS A 105 -13.08 -4.98 -5.14
CA LYS A 105 -13.77 -4.29 -6.24
C LYS A 105 -13.58 -2.78 -6.14
N TYR A 106 -13.64 -2.22 -4.93
CA TYR A 106 -13.41 -0.80 -4.69
C TYR A 106 -11.98 -0.39 -5.07
N ILE A 107 -10.97 -1.14 -4.63
CA ILE A 107 -9.56 -0.94 -5.00
C ILE A 107 -9.38 -0.98 -6.52
N LYS A 108 -10.05 -1.91 -7.22
CA LYS A 108 -9.98 -2.00 -8.68
C LYS A 108 -10.54 -0.75 -9.36
N MET A 109 -11.61 -0.15 -8.82
CA MET A 109 -12.17 1.10 -9.34
C MET A 109 -11.24 2.29 -9.05
N MET A 110 -10.64 2.35 -7.86
CA MET A 110 -9.63 3.36 -7.52
C MET A 110 -8.42 3.32 -8.46
N LYS A 111 -7.94 2.14 -8.84
CA LYS A 111 -6.86 2.01 -9.84
C LYS A 111 -7.25 2.51 -11.23
N LYS A 112 -8.50 2.27 -11.65
CA LYS A 112 -9.02 2.82 -12.91
C LYS A 112 -9.13 4.34 -12.86
N LEU A 113 -9.60 4.88 -11.74
CA LEU A 113 -9.69 6.32 -11.51
C LEU A 113 -8.30 6.97 -11.57
N LYS A 114 -7.29 6.35 -10.92
CA LYS A 114 -5.88 6.80 -10.99
C LYS A 114 -5.34 6.82 -12.41
N SER A 115 -5.60 5.78 -13.22
CA SER A 115 -5.20 5.78 -14.64
C SER A 115 -5.89 6.89 -15.45
N ALA A 116 -7.16 7.21 -15.13
CA ALA A 116 -7.83 8.35 -15.74
C ALA A 116 -7.24 9.69 -15.27
N MET A 117 -6.83 9.81 -14.01
CA MET A 117 -6.13 11.00 -13.49
C MET A 117 -4.80 11.24 -14.21
N GLU A 118 -3.99 10.20 -14.42
CA GLU A 118 -2.72 10.28 -15.16
C GLU A 118 -2.91 10.74 -16.61
N PHE A 119 -4.01 10.32 -17.24
CA PHE A 119 -4.37 10.81 -18.57
C PHE A 119 -4.75 12.30 -18.56
N PHE A 120 -5.58 12.73 -17.59
CA PHE A 120 -6.01 14.13 -17.51
C PHE A 120 -4.90 15.07 -17.05
N SER A 121 -3.93 14.61 -16.24
CA SER A 121 -2.78 15.41 -15.82
C SER A 121 -1.80 15.70 -16.96
N SER A 122 -1.82 14.90 -18.03
CA SER A 122 -0.95 15.06 -19.19
C SER A 122 -1.37 16.22 -20.11
N ASN A 123 -2.60 16.73 -20.00
CA ASN A 123 -3.16 17.73 -20.91
C ASN A 123 -3.86 18.86 -20.13
N GLU A 124 -3.37 20.10 -20.24
CA GLU A 124 -3.93 21.26 -19.52
C GLU A 124 -5.41 21.55 -19.85
N ILE A 125 -5.89 21.08 -21.01
CA ILE A 125 -7.28 21.25 -21.47
C ILE A 125 -8.28 20.55 -20.52
N HIS A 126 -7.85 19.53 -19.78
CA HIS A 126 -8.72 18.73 -18.92
C HIS A 126 -8.67 19.12 -17.43
N LYS A 127 -8.13 20.31 -17.09
CA LYS A 127 -7.90 20.73 -15.70
C LYS A 127 -9.14 20.68 -14.80
N SER A 128 -10.31 21.10 -15.29
CA SER A 128 -11.55 21.05 -14.50
C SER A 128 -12.03 19.64 -14.19
N GLN A 129 -11.75 18.69 -15.09
CA GLN A 129 -12.08 17.29 -14.89
C GLN A 129 -11.06 16.61 -14.01
N LEU A 130 -9.79 16.98 -14.14
CA LEU A 130 -8.74 16.53 -13.23
C LEU A 130 -9.09 16.87 -11.78
N GLU A 131 -9.52 18.11 -11.50
CA GLU A 131 -9.93 18.55 -10.15
C GLU A 131 -11.10 17.72 -9.60
N ARG A 132 -12.10 17.43 -10.44
CA ARG A 132 -13.23 16.59 -10.06
C ARG A 132 -12.79 15.15 -9.74
N VAL A 133 -12.00 14.54 -10.62
CA VAL A 133 -11.50 13.16 -10.46
C VAL A 133 -10.58 13.07 -9.25
N GLU A 134 -9.74 14.08 -9.00
CA GLU A 134 -8.90 14.19 -7.80
C GLU A 134 -9.73 14.29 -6.52
N THR A 135 -10.83 15.06 -6.54
CA THR A 135 -11.76 15.15 -5.40
C THR A 135 -12.40 13.79 -5.12
N THR A 136 -12.86 13.07 -6.14
CA THR A 136 -13.41 11.71 -5.97
C THR A 136 -12.34 10.73 -5.49
N PHE A 137 -11.10 10.84 -6.00
CA PHE A 137 -9.99 10.01 -5.57
C PHE A 137 -9.67 10.23 -4.10
N ASN A 138 -9.57 11.48 -3.66
CA ASN A 138 -9.36 11.81 -2.25
C ASN A 138 -10.51 11.31 -1.36
N PHE A 139 -11.76 11.46 -1.81
CA PHE A 139 -12.92 10.86 -1.13
C PHE A 139 -12.76 9.34 -0.98
N GLY A 140 -12.41 8.65 -2.06
CA GLY A 140 -12.19 7.20 -2.05
C GLY A 140 -11.02 6.75 -1.17
N CYS A 141 -9.94 7.54 -1.11
CA CYS A 141 -8.84 7.33 -0.17
C CYS A 141 -9.33 7.39 1.27
N THR A 142 -10.07 8.44 1.64
CA THR A 142 -10.61 8.57 3.01
C THR A 142 -11.58 7.45 3.37
N ALA A 143 -12.41 7.00 2.41
CA ALA A 143 -13.32 5.87 2.61
C ALA A 143 -12.55 4.56 2.86
N LEU A 144 -11.49 4.30 2.08
CA LEU A 144 -10.63 3.13 2.27
C LEU A 144 -9.86 3.18 3.59
N GLU A 145 -9.43 4.36 4.03
CA GLU A 145 -8.81 4.54 5.35
C GLU A 145 -9.79 4.28 6.51
N GLN A 146 -11.06 4.68 6.37
CA GLN A 146 -12.07 4.34 7.37
C GLN A 146 -12.37 2.84 7.41
N GLU A 147 -12.49 2.19 6.24
CA GLU A 147 -12.69 0.74 6.18
C GLU A 147 -11.47 -0.01 6.73
N PHE A 148 -10.26 0.47 6.46
CA PHE A 148 -9.04 -0.06 7.06
C PHE A 148 -9.11 -0.01 8.59
N LYS A 149 -9.55 1.11 9.15
CA LYS A 149 -9.77 1.26 10.60
C LYS A 149 -10.80 0.28 11.16
N VAL A 150 -11.90 0.07 10.43
CA VAL A 150 -12.98 -0.86 10.82
C VAL A 150 -12.48 -2.31 10.78
N LEU A 151 -11.83 -2.72 9.69
CA LEU A 151 -11.25 -4.06 9.54
C LEU A 151 -10.21 -4.36 10.63
N LEU A 152 -9.31 -3.41 10.91
CA LEU A 152 -8.34 -3.57 12.00
C LEU A 152 -9.03 -3.77 13.35
N ARG A 153 -10.08 -3.00 13.66
CA ARG A 153 -10.83 -3.14 14.91
C ARG A 153 -11.57 -4.47 14.99
N ARG A 154 -12.16 -4.93 13.89
CA ARG A 154 -12.86 -6.20 13.80
C ARG A 154 -11.93 -7.38 14.02
N ASN A 155 -10.78 -7.40 13.35
CA ASN A 155 -9.76 -8.44 13.49
C ASN A 155 -9.21 -8.51 14.93
N ARG A 156 -9.09 -7.35 15.59
CA ARG A 156 -8.62 -7.25 16.98
C ARG A 156 -9.72 -7.48 18.02
N ALA A 157 -11.00 -7.61 17.63
CA ALA A 157 -12.11 -7.75 18.58
C ALA A 157 -12.10 -9.10 19.31
N ASN A 158 -11.58 -10.14 18.66
CA ASN A 158 -11.51 -11.50 19.20
C ASN A 158 -10.32 -11.71 20.15
N PHE A 159 -9.44 -10.71 20.26
CA PHE A 159 -8.23 -10.78 21.06
C PHE A 159 -8.48 -10.29 22.50
N SER A 160 -8.36 -11.19 23.47
CA SER A 160 -8.77 -10.98 24.87
C SER A 160 -7.60 -11.07 25.86
N ALA A 161 -7.76 -10.44 27.02
CA ALA A 161 -6.81 -10.51 28.13
C ALA A 161 -6.53 -11.95 28.60
N ALA A 162 -7.54 -12.83 28.57
CA ALA A 162 -7.40 -14.22 28.95
C ALA A 162 -6.43 -15.00 28.03
N GLN A 163 -6.45 -14.73 26.72
CA GLN A 163 -5.56 -15.37 25.75
C GLN A 163 -4.11 -14.90 25.92
N VAL A 164 -3.90 -13.61 26.21
CA VAL A 164 -2.58 -13.07 26.54
C VAL A 164 -2.03 -13.72 27.80
N LEU A 165 -2.82 -13.77 28.87
CA LEU A 165 -2.39 -14.37 30.14
C LEU A 165 -2.14 -15.88 30.03
N ALA A 166 -2.89 -16.59 29.17
CA ALA A 166 -2.65 -18.00 28.89
C ALA A 166 -1.28 -18.24 28.24
N SER A 167 -0.79 -17.30 27.42
CA SER A 167 0.54 -17.37 26.80
C SER A 167 1.72 -17.14 27.78
N ILE A 168 1.44 -16.72 29.02
CA ILE A 168 2.46 -16.44 30.05
C ILE A 168 2.63 -17.68 30.95
N ASP A 169 3.87 -18.15 31.05
CA ASP A 169 4.27 -19.22 31.98
C ASP A 169 4.46 -18.69 33.42
N ASP A 170 4.48 -19.59 34.41
CA ASP A 170 4.61 -19.24 35.84
C ASP A 170 5.99 -18.64 36.19
N SER A 171 6.93 -18.71 35.24
CA SER A 171 8.25 -18.06 35.28
C SER A 171 8.27 -16.63 34.71
N TYR A 172 7.10 -16.09 34.34
CA TYR A 172 6.95 -14.82 33.61
C TYR A 172 7.63 -14.80 32.22
N GLU A 173 7.75 -15.98 31.60
CA GLU A 173 8.30 -16.18 30.27
C GLU A 173 7.21 -16.52 29.23
N ILE A 174 7.50 -16.23 27.97
CA ILE A 174 6.58 -16.46 26.85
C ILE A 174 6.59 -17.96 26.52
N ARG A 175 5.42 -18.62 26.56
CA ARG A 175 5.30 -19.98 26.04
C ARG A 175 5.59 -19.97 24.53
N LYS A 176 6.56 -20.77 24.08
CA LYS A 176 7.01 -20.84 22.68
C LYS A 176 5.95 -21.38 21.70
N ASP A 177 4.85 -21.93 22.20
CA ASP A 177 3.92 -22.78 21.44
C ASP A 177 2.59 -22.08 21.07
N VAL A 178 2.46 -20.77 21.29
CA VAL A 178 1.21 -20.03 21.02
C VAL A 178 1.39 -19.07 19.86
N ASP A 179 0.85 -19.43 18.68
CA ASP A 179 0.82 -18.55 17.52
C ASP A 179 -0.36 -17.57 17.60
N LEU A 180 -0.15 -16.48 18.35
CA LEU A 180 -1.15 -15.42 18.56
C LEU A 180 -1.45 -14.62 17.28
N LEU A 181 -0.64 -14.75 16.22
CA LEU A 181 -0.84 -14.01 14.97
C LEU A 181 -2.08 -14.46 14.21
N HIS A 182 -2.31 -15.77 14.12
CA HIS A 182 -3.50 -16.30 13.45
C HIS A 182 -4.79 -15.83 14.14
N LEU A 183 -4.74 -15.64 15.47
CA LEU A 183 -5.87 -15.15 16.25
C LEU A 183 -6.15 -13.66 16.03
N ILE A 184 -5.11 -12.86 15.77
CA ILE A 184 -5.24 -11.42 15.50
C ILE A 184 -5.62 -11.15 14.03
N LEU A 185 -5.20 -12.01 13.10
CA LEU A 185 -5.41 -11.82 11.66
C LEU A 185 -6.81 -12.25 11.17
N GLY A 186 -7.48 -13.17 11.88
CA GLY A 186 -8.88 -13.52 11.62
C GLY A 186 -9.15 -14.16 10.24
N GLU A 187 -10.40 -14.13 9.77
CA GLU A 187 -10.83 -14.64 8.45
C GLU A 187 -10.66 -13.60 7.32
N ASP A 188 -10.61 -12.31 7.66
CA ASP A 188 -10.53 -11.19 6.69
C ASP A 188 -9.10 -10.86 6.23
N THR A 189 -8.20 -11.84 6.21
CA THR A 189 -6.77 -11.61 5.96
C THR A 189 -6.48 -11.10 4.56
N GLU A 190 -7.23 -11.56 3.58
CA GLU A 190 -6.99 -11.22 2.18
C GLU A 190 -7.43 -9.78 1.85
N ASP A 191 -8.58 -9.35 2.38
CA ASP A 191 -9.05 -7.97 2.23
C ASP A 191 -8.13 -6.99 2.96
N LEU A 192 -7.71 -7.33 4.18
CA LEU A 192 -6.78 -6.49 4.94
C LEU A 192 -5.42 -6.38 4.24
N LYS A 193 -4.85 -7.48 3.74
CA LYS A 193 -3.59 -7.45 2.98
C LYS A 193 -3.71 -6.68 1.66
N ALA A 194 -4.81 -6.87 0.93
CA ALA A 194 -5.06 -6.15 -0.32
C ALA A 194 -5.15 -4.64 -0.08
N LEU A 195 -5.87 -4.25 0.98
CA LEU A 195 -6.03 -2.86 1.40
C LEU A 195 -4.71 -2.25 1.89
N SER A 196 -3.97 -2.95 2.75
CA SER A 196 -2.65 -2.53 3.22
C SER A 196 -1.66 -2.33 2.06
N ASN A 197 -1.61 -3.27 1.11
CA ASN A 197 -0.74 -3.13 -0.07
C ASN A 197 -1.15 -1.96 -0.96
N TRP A 198 -2.45 -1.69 -1.10
CA TRP A 198 -2.92 -0.54 -1.87
C TRP A 198 -2.55 0.77 -1.18
N LEU A 199 -2.81 0.90 0.13
CA LEU A 199 -2.49 2.10 0.91
C LEU A 199 -0.99 2.45 0.88
N VAL A 200 -0.10 1.45 0.88
CA VAL A 200 1.35 1.68 0.80
C VAL A 200 1.78 2.24 -0.57
N ASN A 201 1.17 1.77 -1.66
CA ASN A 201 1.61 2.09 -3.01
C ASN A 201 0.89 3.31 -3.62
N ASP A 202 -0.37 3.48 -3.29
CA ASP A 202 -1.28 4.38 -4.01
C ASP A 202 -1.84 5.52 -3.14
N SER A 203 -1.66 5.50 -1.80
CA SER A 203 -2.16 6.57 -0.92
C SER A 203 -1.28 7.83 -0.98
N PRO A 204 -1.86 9.02 -1.22
CA PRO A 204 -1.12 10.29 -1.20
C PRO A 204 -0.77 10.73 0.22
N THR A 205 -1.61 10.41 1.20
CA THR A 205 -1.43 10.73 2.62
C THR A 205 -1.02 9.46 3.38
N LYS A 206 0.02 9.56 4.22
CA LYS A 206 0.47 8.46 5.09
C LYS A 206 -0.41 8.31 6.35
N ASP A 207 -1.67 8.76 6.30
CA ASP A 207 -2.57 8.81 7.46
C ASP A 207 -2.96 7.41 7.94
N TYR A 208 -2.96 6.42 7.05
CA TYR A 208 -3.14 5.01 7.41
C TYR A 208 -2.14 4.52 8.48
N LEU A 209 -0.92 5.08 8.56
CA LEU A 209 0.06 4.75 9.60
C LEU A 209 -0.38 5.22 10.98
N ASN A 210 -0.95 6.44 11.03
CA ASN A 210 -1.50 7.01 12.26
C ASN A 210 -2.75 6.26 12.70
N ILE A 211 -3.61 5.87 11.73
CA ILE A 211 -4.80 5.06 11.98
C ILE A 211 -4.41 3.70 12.54
N TYR A 212 -3.44 3.02 11.92
CA TYR A 212 -2.91 1.76 12.43
C TYR A 212 -2.38 1.93 13.85
N ALA A 213 -1.51 2.91 14.07
CA ALA A 213 -0.89 3.15 15.37
C ALA A 213 -1.93 3.42 16.47
N ASP A 214 -2.97 4.20 16.16
CA ASP A 214 -4.05 4.49 17.11
C ASP A 214 -4.92 3.25 17.41
N VAL A 215 -5.28 2.45 16.40
CA VAL A 215 -6.04 1.21 16.61
C VAL A 215 -5.23 0.17 17.40
N ALA A 216 -3.95 0.00 17.06
CA ALA A 216 -3.05 -0.89 17.80
C ALA A 216 -2.89 -0.40 19.25
N CYS A 217 -2.58 0.88 19.48
CA CYS A 217 -2.50 1.49 20.80
C CYS A 217 -3.75 1.22 21.64
N THR A 218 -4.93 1.52 21.08
CA THR A 218 -6.20 1.43 21.80
C THR A 218 -6.55 -0.01 22.13
N SER A 219 -6.26 -0.96 21.23
CA SER A 219 -6.45 -2.39 21.50
C SER A 219 -5.55 -2.88 22.64
N ILE A 220 -4.25 -2.59 22.59
CA ILE A 220 -3.28 -2.98 23.64
C ILE A 220 -3.68 -2.35 24.99
N LEU A 221 -4.02 -1.06 25.01
CA LEU A 221 -4.45 -0.37 26.22
C LEU A 221 -5.71 -0.98 26.83
N LYS A 222 -6.70 -1.35 26.01
CA LYS A 222 -7.93 -2.00 26.50
C LYS A 222 -7.60 -3.31 27.20
N ILE A 223 -6.69 -4.09 26.64
CA ILE A 223 -6.25 -5.38 27.21
C ILE A 223 -5.48 -5.18 28.51
N LEU A 224 -4.51 -4.25 28.53
CA LEU A 224 -3.73 -3.92 29.73
C LEU A 224 -4.63 -3.41 30.87
N LYS A 225 -5.62 -2.57 30.56
CA LYS A 225 -6.61 -2.13 31.56
C LYS A 225 -7.43 -3.28 32.12
N SER A 226 -7.90 -4.19 31.26
CA SER A 226 -8.63 -5.39 31.70
C SER A 226 -7.78 -6.30 32.61
N ILE A 227 -6.48 -6.44 32.33
CA ILE A 227 -5.54 -7.20 33.20
C ILE A 227 -5.35 -6.48 34.54
N SER A 228 -5.15 -5.15 34.51
CA SER A 228 -4.97 -4.32 35.71
C SER A 228 -6.20 -4.32 36.62
N GLU A 229 -7.41 -4.19 36.05
CA GLU A 229 -8.68 -4.25 36.79
C GLU A 229 -8.91 -5.61 37.44
N THR A 230 -8.57 -6.69 36.74
CA THR A 230 -8.65 -8.05 37.31
C THR A 230 -7.70 -8.18 38.50
N SER A 231 -6.47 -7.68 38.37
CA SER A 231 -5.48 -7.67 39.45
C SER A 231 -5.93 -6.85 40.67
N LYS A 232 -6.66 -5.74 40.47
CA LYS A 232 -7.15 -4.87 41.55
C LYS A 232 -8.35 -5.47 42.30
N ASN A 233 -9.14 -6.33 41.65
CA ASN A 233 -10.35 -6.92 42.22
C ASN A 233 -10.10 -8.17 43.11
N ASN A 234 -8.84 -8.48 43.45
CA ASN A 234 -8.42 -9.69 44.20
C ASN A 234 -8.80 -11.03 43.55
N ALA A 235 -9.42 -11.03 42.37
CA ALA A 235 -9.53 -12.20 41.51
C ALA A 235 -8.10 -12.55 41.06
N SER A 236 -7.62 -13.73 41.46
CA SER A 236 -6.28 -14.17 41.05
C SER A 236 -6.21 -14.21 39.52
N VAL A 237 -5.07 -13.82 38.94
CA VAL A 237 -4.79 -13.97 37.49
C VAL A 237 -5.05 -15.41 37.00
N GLU A 238 -5.02 -16.36 37.93
CA GLU A 238 -5.36 -17.77 37.75
C GLU A 238 -6.84 -18.04 37.41
N GLU A 239 -7.80 -17.23 37.90
CA GLU A 239 -9.23 -17.37 37.54
C GLU A 239 -9.49 -17.11 36.05
N LEU A 240 -8.71 -16.22 35.42
CA LEU A 240 -8.74 -16.00 33.97
C LEU A 240 -8.01 -17.09 33.17
N LYS A 241 -6.92 -17.67 33.71
CA LYS A 241 -6.23 -18.83 33.10
C LYS A 241 -7.15 -20.08 33.09
N LEU A 242 -7.97 -20.25 34.13
CA LEU A 242 -8.86 -21.41 34.29
C LEU A 242 -10.10 -21.33 33.39
N ASN A 243 -10.61 -20.13 33.12
CA ASN A 243 -11.84 -19.95 32.31
C ASN A 243 -11.64 -20.17 30.80
N SER A 244 -10.39 -20.20 30.31
CA SER A 244 -10.07 -20.52 28.90
C SER A 244 -9.61 -21.96 28.69
N ALA A 245 -9.22 -22.66 29.76
CA ALA A 245 -8.85 -24.07 29.71
C ALA A 245 -10.07 -24.95 30.04
N THR A 246 -10.54 -25.70 29.05
CA THR A 246 -11.56 -26.73 29.27
C THR A 246 -11.15 -27.66 30.41
N ARG A 247 -12.05 -27.79 31.39
CA ARG A 247 -11.97 -28.64 32.58
C ARG A 247 -11.26 -29.97 32.29
N LYS A 248 -10.16 -30.23 32.98
CA LYS A 248 -9.84 -31.56 33.53
C LYS A 248 -8.76 -31.48 34.61
N ASP A 249 -9.18 -31.91 35.80
CA ASP A 249 -8.42 -32.54 36.86
C ASP A 249 -7.01 -32.02 37.14
N SER A 250 -6.90 -31.21 38.20
CA SER A 250 -5.98 -31.50 39.32
C SER A 250 -6.09 -30.40 40.36
N LYS A 251 -6.66 -30.70 41.53
CA LYS A 251 -6.61 -29.84 42.74
C LYS A 251 -5.20 -29.81 43.39
N ALA A 252 -4.15 -30.20 42.65
CA ALA A 252 -2.79 -30.38 43.17
C ALA A 252 -1.89 -29.15 43.04
N TRP A 253 -2.26 -28.14 42.24
CA TRP A 253 -1.39 -26.98 41.97
C TRP A 253 -1.53 -25.84 42.99
N MET A 254 -2.59 -25.83 43.82
CA MET A 254 -2.78 -24.83 44.89
C MET A 254 -1.68 -24.85 45.99
N LEU A 255 -0.87 -25.91 46.07
CA LEU A 255 0.19 -26.05 47.07
C LEU A 255 1.59 -25.60 46.58
N ASN A 256 1.76 -25.30 45.30
CA ASN A 256 3.06 -24.97 44.72
C ASN A 256 3.17 -23.51 44.27
N ARG A 257 2.56 -22.60 45.05
CA ARG A 257 2.83 -21.17 44.92
C ARG A 257 4.26 -20.90 45.37
N LYS A 258 5.22 -20.96 44.43
CA LYS A 258 6.53 -20.30 44.57
C LYS A 258 6.34 -18.79 44.45
N THR A 259 5.44 -18.23 45.27
CA THR A 259 5.50 -16.82 45.63
C THR A 259 6.88 -16.51 46.19
N LEU A 260 7.25 -15.24 46.14
CA LEU A 260 8.47 -14.60 46.67
C LEU A 260 8.83 -14.87 48.15
N ARG A 261 8.25 -15.89 48.78
CA ARG A 261 8.59 -16.45 50.08
C ARG A 261 9.88 -17.26 50.04
N GLN A 262 11.01 -16.58 49.97
CA GLN A 262 12.27 -17.20 50.43
C GLN A 262 12.84 -16.57 51.70
N TYR A 263 12.10 -15.67 52.36
CA TYR A 263 12.48 -15.17 53.67
C TYR A 263 11.34 -15.34 54.68
N SER A 264 11.71 -15.88 55.85
CA SER A 264 10.93 -16.00 57.09
C SER A 264 10.01 -17.22 57.21
N ALA A 265 10.58 -18.32 57.72
CA ALA A 265 9.82 -19.47 58.24
C ALA A 265 9.87 -19.60 59.77
N ASP A 266 10.30 -18.59 60.53
CA ASP A 266 10.76 -18.83 61.92
C ASP A 266 10.09 -18.03 63.06
N LEU A 267 8.93 -17.37 62.84
CA LEU A 267 8.29 -16.57 63.91
C LEU A 267 6.76 -16.73 64.00
N THR A 268 6.25 -17.95 63.92
CA THR A 268 4.80 -18.24 63.83
C THR A 268 4.00 -18.13 65.14
N ASN A 269 4.64 -18.19 66.31
CA ASN A 269 3.99 -18.29 67.63
C ASN A 269 2.89 -17.28 68.06
N ARG A 270 3.10 -15.97 67.84
CA ARG A 270 2.63 -14.97 68.84
C ARG A 270 2.02 -13.65 68.33
N ARG A 271 1.63 -13.54 67.04
CA ARG A 271 1.06 -12.29 66.49
C ARG A 271 -0.28 -12.46 65.75
N VAL A 272 -1.05 -13.51 66.01
CA VAL A 272 -2.17 -13.93 65.14
C VAL A 272 -3.30 -12.88 64.97
N THR A 273 -3.48 -11.91 65.87
CA THR A 273 -4.52 -10.86 65.70
C THR A 273 -4.05 -9.56 65.04
N LEU A 274 -2.77 -9.18 65.13
CA LEU A 274 -2.19 -8.04 64.37
C LEU A 274 -1.56 -8.48 63.05
N ALA A 275 -1.19 -9.76 62.93
CA ALA A 275 -0.65 -10.34 61.71
C ALA A 275 -1.71 -10.51 60.62
N VAL A 276 -3.00 -10.70 60.96
CA VAL A 276 -4.05 -10.84 59.92
C VAL A 276 -4.26 -9.53 59.16
N GLU A 277 -4.14 -8.37 59.82
CA GLU A 277 -4.26 -7.06 59.16
C GLU A 277 -2.99 -6.65 58.39
N ASN A 278 -1.81 -7.07 58.84
CA ASN A 278 -0.55 -6.84 58.13
C ASN A 278 -0.34 -7.84 56.98
N VAL A 279 -0.72 -9.12 57.11
CA VAL A 279 -0.65 -10.14 56.05
C VAL A 279 -1.63 -9.84 54.91
N THR A 280 -2.77 -9.21 55.19
CA THR A 280 -3.73 -8.77 54.16
C THR A 280 -3.26 -7.52 53.41
N LYS A 281 -2.54 -6.60 54.07
CA LYS A 281 -1.91 -5.44 53.44
C LYS A 281 -0.62 -5.80 52.68
N GLU A 282 0.19 -6.72 53.20
CA GLU A 282 1.36 -7.32 52.53
C GLU A 282 0.93 -8.08 51.27
N GLY A 283 -0.08 -8.95 51.36
CA GLY A 283 -0.61 -9.69 50.21
C GLY A 283 -1.21 -8.78 49.13
N ALA A 284 -1.86 -7.67 49.50
CA ALA A 284 -2.39 -6.70 48.54
C ALA A 284 -1.26 -5.94 47.80
N LEU A 285 -0.16 -5.63 48.49
CA LEU A 285 0.99 -4.96 47.88
C LEU A 285 1.82 -5.92 47.01
N GLU A 286 1.96 -7.18 47.44
CA GLU A 286 2.55 -8.26 46.64
C GLU A 286 1.74 -8.51 45.35
N ASN A 287 0.41 -8.63 45.46
CA ASN A 287 -0.48 -8.77 44.30
C ASN A 287 -0.37 -7.56 43.35
N SER A 288 -0.19 -6.34 43.90
CA SER A 288 0.04 -5.14 43.09
C SER A 288 1.39 -5.15 42.38
N ALA A 289 2.45 -5.69 43.02
CA ALA A 289 3.77 -5.84 42.41
C ALA A 289 3.73 -6.90 41.28
N GLU A 290 3.09 -8.04 41.52
CA GLU A 290 2.88 -9.09 40.51
C GLU A 290 2.03 -8.57 39.35
N GLY A 291 0.98 -7.77 39.61
CA GLY A 291 0.16 -7.13 38.59
C GLY A 291 0.97 -6.22 37.66
N VAL A 292 1.90 -5.42 38.19
CA VAL A 292 2.79 -4.59 37.36
C VAL A 292 3.72 -5.46 36.50
N VAL A 293 4.25 -6.55 37.04
CA VAL A 293 5.05 -7.52 36.26
C VAL A 293 4.22 -8.14 35.13
N PHE A 294 2.99 -8.59 35.41
CA PHE A 294 2.10 -9.14 34.38
C PHE A 294 1.77 -8.13 33.29
N LEU A 295 1.60 -6.84 33.63
CA LEU A 295 1.39 -5.78 32.63
C LEU A 295 2.61 -5.61 31.72
N PHE A 296 3.83 -5.61 32.27
CA PHE A 296 5.06 -5.55 31.48
C PHE A 296 5.24 -6.77 30.58
N VAL A 297 5.05 -7.99 31.09
CA VAL A 297 5.16 -9.23 30.28
C VAL A 297 4.14 -9.22 29.15
N SER A 298 2.87 -8.91 29.48
CA SER A 298 1.76 -8.89 28.52
C SER A 298 2.02 -7.86 27.42
N PHE A 299 2.52 -6.68 27.78
CA PHE A 299 2.90 -5.66 26.81
C PHE A 299 4.00 -6.12 25.85
N MET A 300 5.04 -6.79 26.35
CA MET A 300 6.12 -7.30 25.51
C MET A 300 5.64 -8.35 24.50
N ILE A 301 4.74 -9.25 24.91
CA ILE A 301 4.13 -10.25 24.02
C ILE A 301 3.29 -9.57 22.95
N MET A 302 2.44 -8.61 23.35
CA MET A 302 1.62 -7.86 22.42
C MET A 302 2.47 -7.12 21.38
N PHE A 303 3.52 -6.45 21.83
CA PHE A 303 4.37 -5.68 20.95
C PHE A 303 5.18 -6.56 19.98
N GLN A 304 5.63 -7.74 20.40
CA GLN A 304 6.24 -8.73 19.51
C GLN A 304 5.29 -9.18 18.39
N ASN A 305 4.03 -9.42 18.73
CA ASN A 305 3.02 -9.79 17.74
C ASN A 305 2.69 -8.62 16.81
N GLU A 306 2.65 -7.38 17.30
CA GLU A 306 2.51 -6.19 16.46
C GLU A 306 3.66 -6.07 15.45
N GLY A 307 4.90 -6.30 15.87
CA GLY A 307 6.05 -6.27 14.96
C GLY A 307 5.90 -7.27 13.81
N LYS A 308 5.56 -8.51 14.13
CA LYS A 308 5.31 -9.55 13.11
C LYS A 308 4.10 -9.25 12.23
N LEU A 309 3.05 -8.62 12.78
CA LEU A 309 1.85 -8.25 12.04
C LEU A 309 2.13 -7.08 11.09
N VAL A 310 2.94 -6.10 11.52
CA VAL A 310 3.43 -5.03 10.67
C VAL A 310 4.25 -5.59 9.51
N ASP A 311 5.20 -6.49 9.78
CA ASP A 311 6.00 -7.16 8.74
C ASP A 311 5.13 -7.99 7.77
N SER A 312 4.06 -8.61 8.28
CA SER A 312 3.16 -9.43 7.45
C SER A 312 2.17 -8.62 6.62
N LEU A 313 1.67 -7.48 7.13
CA LEU A 313 0.65 -6.68 6.45
C LEU A 313 1.25 -5.64 5.51
N PHE A 314 2.42 -5.13 5.86
CA PHE A 314 3.03 -4.03 5.15
C PHE A 314 4.45 -4.41 4.73
N ARG A 315 4.71 -4.42 3.42
CA ARG A 315 6.08 -4.44 2.89
C ARG A 315 6.69 -3.04 3.04
N PHE A 316 6.80 -2.55 4.26
CA PHE A 316 7.30 -1.21 4.55
C PHE A 316 8.77 -1.04 4.16
N SER A 317 9.16 0.21 3.89
CA SER A 317 10.54 0.64 4.09
C SER A 317 10.84 0.67 5.60
N GLN A 318 12.03 0.21 6.00
CA GLN A 318 12.46 0.07 7.41
C GLN A 318 12.15 1.30 8.28
N SER A 319 12.26 2.51 7.71
CA SER A 319 12.01 3.79 8.39
C SER A 319 10.54 3.99 8.81
N ASP A 320 9.58 3.65 7.95
CA ASP A 320 8.15 3.92 8.20
C ASP A 320 7.57 2.93 9.23
N ALA A 321 8.03 1.68 9.20
CA ALA A 321 7.69 0.67 10.20
C ALA A 321 8.16 1.10 11.60
N HIS A 322 9.38 1.64 11.70
CA HIS A 322 9.94 2.09 12.97
C HIS A 322 9.13 3.24 13.59
N VAL A 323 8.77 4.26 12.79
CA VAL A 323 7.97 5.39 13.26
C VAL A 323 6.59 4.93 13.73
N CYS A 324 5.96 4.02 12.98
CA CYS A 324 4.66 3.45 13.33
C CYS A 324 4.72 2.68 14.66
N LEU A 325 5.67 1.73 14.78
CA LEU A 325 5.85 0.93 15.99
C LEU A 325 6.19 1.79 17.21
N LYS A 326 7.02 2.84 17.04
CA LYS A 326 7.31 3.78 18.12
C LYS A 326 6.06 4.49 18.62
N SER A 327 5.17 4.91 17.71
CA SER A 327 3.88 5.52 18.06
C SER A 327 2.99 4.56 18.86
N VAL A 328 3.00 3.26 18.49
CA VAL A 328 2.26 2.20 19.21
C VAL A 328 2.71 2.03 20.66
N LEU A 329 4.01 2.24 20.95
CA LEU A 329 4.58 2.04 22.28
C LEU A 329 4.16 3.10 23.31
N VAL A 330 3.97 4.36 22.90
CA VAL A 330 3.95 5.50 23.82
C VAL A 330 2.79 5.42 24.82
N LYS A 331 1.55 5.26 24.35
CA LYS A 331 0.37 5.30 25.24
C LYS A 331 0.33 4.09 26.20
N PRO A 332 0.54 2.83 25.74
CA PRO A 332 0.61 1.67 26.63
C PRO A 332 1.73 1.76 27.67
N LEU A 333 2.93 2.21 27.28
CA LEU A 333 4.05 2.33 28.20
C LEU A 333 3.78 3.37 29.29
N ASN A 334 3.20 4.52 28.93
CA ASN A 334 2.78 5.53 29.91
C ASN A 334 1.78 4.95 30.92
N TYR A 335 0.81 4.16 30.46
CA TYR A 335 -0.14 3.50 31.36
C TYR A 335 0.53 2.53 32.35
N ILE A 336 1.52 1.76 31.88
CA ILE A 336 2.30 0.85 32.75
C ILE A 336 3.12 1.65 33.76
N LEU A 337 3.74 2.76 33.34
CA LEU A 337 4.47 3.66 34.23
C LEU A 337 3.56 4.33 35.27
N ASP A 338 2.34 4.71 34.89
CA ASP A 338 1.34 5.24 35.82
C ASP A 338 0.94 4.19 36.85
N CYS A 339 0.70 2.94 36.43
CA CYS A 339 0.43 1.82 37.36
C CYS A 339 1.62 1.55 38.29
N ALA A 340 2.85 1.61 37.78
CA ALA A 340 4.07 1.47 38.59
C ALA A 340 4.23 2.63 39.58
N LYS A 341 3.86 3.85 39.19
CA LYS A 341 3.85 5.04 40.06
C LYS A 341 2.81 4.92 41.17
N GLU A 342 1.59 4.45 40.86
CA GLU A 342 0.56 4.15 41.87
C GLU A 342 1.08 3.13 42.90
N PHE A 343 1.71 2.05 42.43
CA PHE A 343 2.33 1.06 43.29
C PHE A 343 3.45 1.63 44.17
N LEU A 344 4.38 2.42 43.60
CA LEU A 344 5.47 3.06 44.35
C LEU A 344 4.95 4.05 45.40
N GLN A 345 3.89 4.80 45.08
CA GLN A 345 3.24 5.69 46.04
C GLN A 345 2.60 4.90 47.19
N GLN A 346 1.99 3.75 46.89
CA GLN A 346 1.42 2.87 47.91
C GLN A 346 2.51 2.27 48.82
N ALA A 347 3.63 1.82 48.24
CA ALA A 347 4.80 1.36 49.00
C ALA A 347 5.38 2.47 49.89
N HIS A 348 5.47 3.71 49.37
CA HIS A 348 5.97 4.86 50.14
C HIS A 348 5.05 5.23 51.31
N ARG A 349 3.73 5.18 51.13
CA ARG A 349 2.75 5.40 52.22
C ARG A 349 2.87 4.34 53.31
N ASN A 350 3.13 3.09 52.94
CA ASN A 350 3.35 2.00 53.89
C ASN A 350 4.69 2.13 54.63
N LEU A 351 5.73 2.61 53.95
CA LEU A 351 7.01 2.95 54.57
C LEU A 351 6.86 4.06 55.62
N GLY A 352 6.06 5.10 55.34
CA GLY A 352 5.72 6.16 56.29
C GLY A 352 4.93 5.67 57.51
N ARG A 353 4.34 4.46 57.44
CA ARG A 353 3.67 3.76 58.54
C ARG A 353 4.59 2.76 59.27
N ASN A 354 5.90 2.80 59.01
CA ASN A 354 6.93 1.88 59.51
C ASN A 354 6.77 0.40 59.05
N ASP A 355 6.06 0.15 57.96
CA ASP A 355 5.97 -1.19 57.38
C ASP A 355 7.12 -1.44 56.39
N LEU A 356 8.19 -2.05 56.87
CA LEU A 356 9.39 -2.37 56.09
C LEU A 356 9.15 -3.53 55.10
N ALA A 357 8.07 -4.30 55.24
CA ALA A 357 7.72 -5.39 54.33
C ALA A 357 7.42 -4.86 52.91
N ALA A 358 6.94 -3.63 52.81
CA ALA A 358 6.68 -2.95 51.55
C ALA A 358 7.93 -2.78 50.67
N VAL A 359 9.12 -2.74 51.27
CA VAL A 359 10.40 -2.63 50.56
C VAL A 359 10.78 -3.96 49.89
N PHE A 360 10.44 -5.10 50.49
CA PHE A 360 10.73 -6.41 49.92
C PHE A 360 9.93 -6.68 48.63
N CYS A 361 8.77 -6.06 48.45
CA CYS A 361 7.97 -6.13 47.23
C CYS A 361 8.63 -5.40 46.03
N LEU A 362 9.59 -4.49 46.27
CA LEU A 362 10.30 -3.76 45.22
C LEU A 362 11.44 -4.58 44.57
N LEU A 363 12.03 -5.51 45.32
CA LEU A 363 13.13 -6.37 44.87
C LEU A 363 12.76 -7.29 43.68
N PRO A 364 11.62 -8.01 43.68
CA PRO A 364 11.18 -8.79 42.52
C PRO A 364 10.91 -7.95 41.28
N LEU A 365 10.32 -6.76 41.45
CA LEU A 365 10.08 -5.83 40.35
C LEU A 365 11.41 -5.38 39.73
N SER A 366 12.38 -5.03 40.58
CA SER A 366 13.73 -4.64 40.16
C SER A 366 14.47 -5.79 39.46
N LYS A 367 14.37 -7.01 40.00
CA LYS A 367 14.97 -8.22 39.40
C LYS A 367 14.35 -8.55 38.05
N TYR A 368 13.03 -8.41 37.91
CA TYR A 368 12.33 -8.61 36.63
C TYR A 368 12.71 -7.54 35.60
N ILE A 369 12.69 -6.26 35.99
CA ILE A 369 13.09 -5.15 35.11
C ILE A 369 14.55 -5.35 34.64
N HIS A 370 15.46 -5.71 35.54
CA HIS A 370 16.85 -5.99 35.18
C HIS A 370 16.99 -7.18 34.23
N ARG A 371 16.27 -8.29 34.46
CA ARG A 371 16.27 -9.45 33.55
C ARG A 371 15.64 -9.16 32.19
N SER A 372 14.65 -8.27 32.15
CA SER A 372 13.98 -7.83 30.93
C SER A 372 14.72 -6.72 30.17
N GLN A 373 15.75 -6.12 30.77
CA GLN A 373 16.47 -4.95 30.26
C GLN A 373 17.10 -5.21 28.89
N ASP A 374 17.72 -6.37 28.69
CA ASP A 374 18.38 -6.70 27.42
C ASP A 374 17.37 -6.94 26.30
N ARG A 375 16.24 -7.60 26.62
CA ARG A 375 15.11 -7.70 25.69
C ARG A 375 14.60 -6.30 25.34
N PHE A 376 14.34 -5.45 26.34
CA PHE A 376 13.83 -4.10 26.09
C PHE A 376 14.79 -3.26 25.24
N LYS A 377 16.11 -3.39 25.45
CA LYS A 377 17.14 -2.73 24.63
C LYS A 377 17.18 -3.27 23.21
N GLU A 378 17.05 -4.58 23.01
CA GLU A 378 16.97 -5.20 21.68
C GLU A 378 15.68 -4.80 20.95
N PHE A 379 14.55 -4.76 21.67
CA PHE A 379 13.25 -4.32 21.17
C PHE A 379 13.17 -2.81 20.85
N MET A 380 13.89 -1.97 21.58
CA MET A 380 14.02 -0.53 21.29
C MET A 380 15.07 -0.24 20.21
N LYS A 381 15.92 -1.22 19.87
CA LYS A 381 16.95 -1.14 18.83
C LYS A 381 16.50 -1.60 17.45
N VAL A 382 15.23 -1.99 17.28
CA VAL A 382 14.65 -2.34 15.96
C VAL A 382 14.99 -1.20 14.99
N LYS A 383 15.99 -1.44 14.14
CA LYS A 383 16.58 -0.53 13.16
C LYS A 383 15.97 -0.79 11.79
#